data_AF-A0A0R0GS14-F1
#
_entry.id   AF-A0A0R0GS14-F1
#
_cell.length_a   1.000
_cell.length_b   1.000
_cell.length_c   1.000
_cell.angle_alpha   90.00
_cell.angle_beta   90.00
_cell.angle_gamma   90.00
#
_symmetry.space_group_name_H-M   'P 1'
#
loop_
_entity.id
_entity.type
_entity.pdbx_description
1 polymer ?
#
loop_
_entity_poly.entity_id
_entity_poly.type
_entity_poly.pdbx_seq_one_letter_code
_entity_poly.pdbx_strand_id
1 'polypeptide(L)'
;MRRFTWFTPYRRHLLSFLTLESLVDKGESTFSKVSSSRQSFLLARALVNCGFVTKTQESLIPRVPLRYRYFHATAFSSSADRDYYRTLGVPENASQDEIKKAFHSLAKKYHPDANKNNPSAKRKFQDIREAYETLRDSKKRAEYDQMRTRGSEDIEYDRDDAERFRNAYRSHFSDSFHKVFYEIFEEATTQFSSNIEVEMSLTFSEAARGCTKHVSFDASVPCDHCNGQGYPLDAIPKVCPTCRGSGRVTIPPFTSTCITCKGSGRIIKDSCITCGGSGVVEGVKEVKVTIPAGVDSGDTIHVPEGGNAAGSGGQPGSLYIKIKVAEDSIFVRDGADIYVDSNISFTQAILGGKVEVPTLSGKMQLKIPKGVQHGQLLVLRGKGLPKHGFFVHHGDQYVRFRVNLPVSKHCHQHYVCHMHLYLFGV
;
A
#
# COMPACT_ATOMS: atom_id res chain seq x y z
N MET A 1 -47.32 -12.83 27.86
CA MET A 1 -47.31 -13.57 26.57
C MET A 1 -46.19 -12.99 25.72
N ARG A 2 -45.31 -13.68 24.98
CA ARG A 2 -44.78 -15.07 24.94
C ARG A 2 -43.26 -14.90 24.66
N ARG A 3 -42.31 -15.40 25.46
CA ARG A 3 -41.59 -16.70 25.32
C ARG A 3 -41.29 -17.17 23.88
N PHE A 4 -39.99 -17.28 23.56
CA PHE A 4 -39.21 -18.28 22.75
C PHE A 4 -37.84 -17.60 22.50
N THR A 5 -36.62 -18.06 22.82
CA THR A 5 -35.92 -19.36 23.06
C THR A 5 -35.68 -20.25 21.84
N TRP A 6 -34.52 -20.93 21.91
CA TRP A 6 -33.87 -21.92 21.01
C TRP A 6 -32.71 -21.38 20.15
N PHE A 7 -31.53 -22.00 20.04
CA PHE A 7 -30.79 -23.07 20.76
C PHE A 7 -29.40 -23.15 20.04
N THR A 8 -28.33 -23.65 20.68
CA THR A 8 -27.05 -23.95 19.98
C THR A 8 -27.00 -25.40 19.49
N PRO A 9 -26.00 -25.77 18.67
CA PRO A 9 -25.20 -26.92 19.11
C PRO A 9 -23.67 -26.75 18.97
N TYR A 10 -22.95 -27.55 19.76
CA TYR A 10 -21.50 -27.77 19.71
C TYR A 10 -21.05 -28.46 18.42
N ARG A 11 -19.75 -28.30 18.08
CA ARG A 11 -18.97 -29.41 17.52
C ARG A 11 -17.58 -29.45 18.18
N ARG A 12 -17.22 -30.59 18.78
CA ARG A 12 -15.88 -30.87 19.32
C ARG A 12 -15.06 -31.60 18.26
N HIS A 13 -13.74 -31.41 18.24
CA HIS A 13 -12.82 -32.47 17.80
C HIS A 13 -11.58 -32.54 18.71
N LEU A 14 -11.34 -33.75 19.17
CA LEU A 14 -10.12 -34.32 19.77
C LEU A 14 -9.63 -35.36 18.72
N LEU A 15 -8.40 -35.91 18.70
CA LEU A 15 -7.17 -35.75 19.48
C LEU A 15 -6.01 -36.44 18.70
N SER A 16 -4.82 -35.84 18.64
CA SER A 16 -3.48 -36.48 18.46
C SER A 16 -2.45 -35.34 18.35
N PHE A 17 -1.34 -35.24 19.10
CA PHE A 17 -0.38 -36.22 19.62
C PHE A 17 0.28 -37.08 18.55
N LEU A 18 1.40 -36.57 18.02
CA LEU A 18 2.60 -37.38 17.78
C LEU A 18 3.81 -36.65 18.37
N THR A 19 4.53 -37.36 19.24
CA THR A 19 5.85 -36.98 19.75
C THR A 19 6.92 -37.34 18.73
N LEU A 20 7.98 -36.55 18.64
CA LEU A 20 9.25 -37.02 18.12
C LEU A 20 10.39 -36.32 18.84
N GLU A 21 11.22 -37.10 19.52
CA GLU A 21 12.27 -36.61 20.41
C GLU A 21 13.57 -36.27 19.67
N SER A 22 14.45 -35.56 20.36
CA SER A 22 15.82 -35.30 19.91
C SER A 22 16.64 -36.58 19.80
N LEU A 23 17.47 -36.67 18.76
CA LEU A 23 18.77 -37.32 18.89
C LEU A 23 19.88 -36.28 18.64
N VAL A 24 20.61 -35.99 19.70
CA VAL A 24 21.95 -35.40 19.65
C VAL A 24 22.94 -36.55 19.70
N ASP A 25 23.92 -36.56 18.81
CA ASP A 25 25.16 -37.32 19.04
C ASP A 25 26.39 -36.48 18.69
N LYS A 26 27.55 -36.89 19.20
CA LYS A 26 28.81 -36.12 19.23
C LYS A 26 29.82 -36.70 18.24
N GLY A 27 30.74 -35.86 17.74
CA GLY A 27 31.77 -36.32 16.79
C GLY A 27 32.85 -35.29 16.48
N GLU A 28 33.87 -35.23 17.33
CA GLU A 28 35.19 -34.62 17.04
C GLU A 28 35.96 -35.48 16.00
N SER A 29 36.98 -35.01 15.24
CA SER A 29 37.46 -33.64 14.92
C SER A 29 38.57 -33.70 13.84
N THR A 30 39.15 -32.53 13.50
CA THR A 30 40.54 -32.31 13.00
C THR A 30 41.02 -32.67 11.58
N PHE A 31 41.76 -31.70 10.99
CA PHE A 31 42.79 -31.77 9.92
C PHE A 31 42.39 -32.33 8.52
N SER A 32 42.90 -31.84 7.38
CA SER A 32 44.06 -30.95 7.11
C SER A 32 43.84 -29.99 5.89
N LYS A 33 44.90 -29.27 5.45
CA LYS A 33 44.89 -28.16 4.46
C LYS A 33 45.31 -28.60 3.04
N VAL A 34 45.31 -27.61 2.11
CA VAL A 34 46.04 -27.49 0.81
C VAL A 34 45.10 -27.71 -0.40
N SER A 35 44.71 -26.68 -1.20
CA SER A 35 45.46 -25.91 -2.24
C SER A 35 45.94 -26.77 -3.43
N SER A 36 45.87 -26.38 -4.71
CA SER A 36 45.22 -25.24 -5.40
C SER A 36 45.35 -25.44 -6.93
N SER A 37 44.95 -24.44 -7.74
CA SER A 37 45.53 -24.12 -9.06
C SER A 37 45.21 -24.97 -10.33
N ARG A 38 44.58 -24.29 -11.31
CA ARG A 38 44.61 -24.51 -12.80
C ARG A 38 43.86 -25.75 -13.33
N GLN A 39 43.03 -25.66 -14.39
CA GLN A 39 43.28 -25.26 -15.79
C GLN A 39 44.35 -26.15 -16.49
N SER A 40 44.14 -26.74 -17.68
CA SER A 40 42.94 -26.92 -18.52
C SER A 40 43.29 -27.78 -19.75
N PHE A 41 42.26 -28.27 -20.47
CA PHE A 41 42.26 -28.67 -21.89
C PHE A 41 42.84 -30.03 -22.37
N LEU A 42 41.94 -30.74 -23.09
CA LEU A 42 42.11 -31.57 -24.31
C LEU A 42 42.42 -33.08 -24.26
N LEU A 43 41.86 -33.73 -25.29
CA LEU A 43 41.99 -35.13 -25.77
C LEU A 43 41.36 -36.26 -24.92
N ALA A 44 41.00 -37.42 -25.51
CA ALA A 44 39.86 -37.67 -26.43
C ALA A 44 39.78 -39.17 -26.83
N ARG A 45 38.57 -39.77 -26.83
CA ARG A 45 38.22 -41.12 -27.38
C ARG A 45 38.89 -42.33 -26.66
N ALA A 46 38.37 -43.55 -26.63
CA ALA A 46 37.04 -44.14 -26.93
C ALA A 46 36.79 -45.29 -25.90
N LEU A 47 35.57 -45.84 -25.70
CA LEU A 47 34.90 -46.94 -26.45
C LEU A 47 33.43 -47.01 -25.89
N VAL A 48 32.35 -47.30 -26.63
CA VAL A 48 31.92 -48.57 -27.28
C VAL A 48 31.77 -49.71 -26.26
N ASN A 49 30.65 -50.44 -26.12
CA ASN A 49 29.34 -50.49 -26.82
C ASN A 49 28.19 -50.51 -25.75
N CYS A 50 26.89 -50.76 -25.96
CA CYS A 50 26.01 -51.20 -27.05
C CYS A 50 24.57 -50.67 -26.75
N GLY A 51 23.51 -50.83 -27.56
CA GLY A 51 23.36 -51.41 -28.91
C GLY A 51 21.90 -51.35 -29.40
N PHE A 52 21.67 -51.71 -30.68
CA PHE A 52 20.46 -52.27 -31.35
C PHE A 52 19.04 -51.73 -31.01
N VAL A 53 18.12 -51.50 -31.97
CA VAL A 53 17.93 -52.11 -33.31
C VAL A 53 17.67 -51.02 -34.38
N THR A 54 17.93 -51.33 -35.66
CA THR A 54 17.76 -50.44 -36.81
C THR A 54 16.56 -50.81 -37.70
N LYS A 55 15.97 -49.81 -38.39
CA LYS A 55 15.97 -49.77 -39.87
C LYS A 55 15.69 -48.36 -40.38
N THR A 56 16.28 -48.02 -41.53
CA THR A 56 16.23 -46.70 -42.17
C THR A 56 15.53 -46.74 -43.52
N GLN A 57 14.99 -45.58 -43.93
CA GLN A 57 15.07 -45.16 -45.33
C GLN A 57 15.01 -43.63 -45.41
N GLU A 58 16.02 -43.02 -46.04
CA GLU A 58 16.12 -41.57 -46.24
C GLU A 58 15.61 -41.17 -47.63
N SER A 59 15.06 -39.96 -47.76
CA SER A 59 15.38 -39.12 -48.93
C SER A 59 15.00 -37.64 -48.72
N LEU A 60 16.03 -36.80 -48.88
CA LEU A 60 16.01 -35.46 -49.49
C LEU A 60 15.11 -34.34 -48.90
N ILE A 61 15.79 -33.31 -48.36
CA ILE A 61 15.22 -32.02 -47.95
C ILE A 61 15.31 -31.00 -49.09
N PRO A 62 14.23 -30.23 -49.35
CA PRO A 62 14.34 -28.85 -49.86
C PRO A 62 14.07 -27.81 -48.75
N ARG A 63 14.92 -26.77 -48.64
CA ARG A 63 14.74 -25.65 -47.69
C ARG A 63 14.12 -24.42 -48.37
N VAL A 64 12.91 -23.99 -47.97
CA VAL A 64 12.45 -22.58 -48.08
C VAL A 64 11.37 -22.28 -47.00
N PRO A 65 10.91 -21.03 -46.75
CA PRO A 65 11.30 -20.32 -45.53
C PRO A 65 10.17 -20.17 -44.49
N LEU A 66 10.50 -19.49 -43.38
CA LEU A 66 9.60 -19.12 -42.30
C LEU A 66 8.33 -18.40 -42.79
N ARG A 67 7.15 -19.03 -42.62
CA ARG A 67 5.87 -18.31 -42.68
C ARG A 67 5.52 -17.69 -41.33
N TYR A 68 5.15 -16.42 -41.38
CA TYR A 68 4.73 -15.59 -40.25
C TYR A 68 3.56 -16.27 -39.49
N ARG A 69 3.71 -16.50 -38.18
CA ARG A 69 2.58 -16.90 -37.33
C ARG A 69 1.74 -15.66 -37.03
N TYR A 70 0.69 -15.45 -37.82
CA TYR A 70 -0.34 -14.46 -37.48
C TYR A 70 -1.00 -14.87 -36.16
N PHE A 71 -0.89 -13.99 -35.15
CA PHE A 71 -1.75 -14.08 -33.97
C PHE A 71 -3.18 -13.80 -34.43
N HIS A 72 -4.03 -14.82 -34.43
CA HIS A 72 -5.47 -14.64 -34.60
C HIS A 72 -6.02 -13.92 -33.36
N ALA A 73 -6.00 -12.58 -33.40
CA ALA A 73 -6.82 -11.79 -32.51
C ALA A 73 -8.27 -12.25 -32.67
N THR A 74 -8.89 -12.69 -31.58
CA THR A 74 -10.29 -13.09 -31.58
C THR A 74 -11.12 -11.92 -32.08
N ALA A 75 -11.83 -12.09 -33.19
CA ALA A 75 -12.60 -11.03 -33.83
C ALA A 75 -13.49 -10.35 -32.78
N PHE A 76 -13.27 -9.06 -32.56
CA PHE A 76 -14.13 -8.27 -31.68
C PHE A 76 -15.50 -8.22 -32.35
N SER A 77 -16.45 -8.96 -31.82
CA SER A 77 -17.83 -8.93 -32.31
C SER A 77 -18.33 -7.50 -32.23
N SER A 78 -18.44 -6.85 -33.39
CA SER A 78 -18.99 -5.53 -33.54
C SER A 78 -20.48 -5.62 -33.21
N SER A 79 -20.81 -5.37 -31.94
CA SER A 79 -22.18 -5.13 -31.55
C SER A 79 -22.74 -4.07 -32.50
N ALA A 80 -23.86 -4.39 -33.16
CA ALA A 80 -24.63 -3.44 -33.95
C ALA A 80 -24.90 -2.16 -33.14
N ASP A 81 -25.26 -1.10 -33.86
CA ASP A 81 -25.27 0.27 -33.36
C ASP A 81 -25.86 0.40 -31.94
N ARG A 82 -25.14 1.11 -31.06
CA ARG A 82 -25.33 1.01 -29.61
C ARG A 82 -26.47 1.91 -29.14
N ASP A 83 -27.70 1.47 -29.35
CA ASP A 83 -28.91 2.07 -28.77
C ASP A 83 -28.75 2.22 -27.24
N TYR A 84 -28.53 3.44 -26.73
CA TYR A 84 -28.40 3.70 -25.29
C TYR A 84 -29.72 3.46 -24.56
N TYR A 85 -30.86 3.78 -25.19
CA TYR A 85 -32.20 3.46 -24.69
C TYR A 85 -32.37 1.94 -24.46
N ARG A 86 -31.98 1.14 -25.45
CA ARG A 86 -31.99 -0.34 -25.39
C ARG A 86 -31.00 -0.90 -24.37
N THR A 87 -29.85 -0.23 -24.19
CA THR A 87 -28.82 -0.60 -23.21
C THR A 87 -29.29 -0.38 -21.76
N LEU A 88 -30.09 0.68 -21.51
CA LEU A 88 -30.75 0.90 -20.22
C LEU A 88 -32.09 0.16 -20.07
N GLY A 89 -32.67 -0.35 -21.16
CA GLY A 89 -33.96 -1.04 -21.16
C GLY A 89 -35.15 -0.10 -20.97
N VAL A 90 -35.06 1.13 -21.49
CA VAL A 90 -36.09 2.18 -21.41
C VAL A 90 -36.57 2.58 -22.82
N PRO A 91 -37.81 3.08 -22.98
CA PRO A 91 -38.27 3.60 -24.26
C PRO A 91 -37.60 4.93 -24.62
N GLU A 92 -37.66 5.31 -25.89
CA GLU A 92 -36.95 6.49 -26.43
C GLU A 92 -37.53 7.82 -25.91
N ASN A 93 -38.82 7.83 -25.57
CA ASN A 93 -39.52 8.94 -24.92
C ASN A 93 -39.41 8.94 -23.38
N ALA A 94 -38.57 8.08 -22.78
CA ALA A 94 -38.50 7.93 -21.32
C ALA A 94 -38.15 9.24 -20.60
N SER A 95 -38.75 9.44 -19.43
CA SER A 95 -38.44 10.57 -18.54
C SER A 95 -37.03 10.44 -17.91
N GLN A 96 -36.46 11.57 -17.48
CA GLN A 96 -35.15 11.58 -16.82
C GLN A 96 -35.15 10.73 -15.54
N ASP A 97 -36.29 10.64 -14.84
CA ASP A 97 -36.47 9.79 -13.66
C ASP A 97 -36.61 8.30 -14.00
N GLU A 98 -37.21 7.93 -15.14
CA GLU A 98 -37.18 6.54 -15.63
C GLU A 98 -35.77 6.09 -15.99
N ILE A 99 -35.04 6.91 -16.75
CA ILE A 99 -33.63 6.70 -17.11
C ILE A 99 -32.76 6.50 -15.85
N LYS A 100 -32.98 7.33 -14.83
CA LYS A 100 -32.33 7.22 -13.51
C LYS A 100 -32.74 5.96 -12.75
N LYS A 101 -34.03 5.61 -12.68
CA LYS A 101 -34.52 4.37 -12.03
C LYS A 101 -33.94 3.13 -12.70
N ALA A 102 -33.92 3.09 -14.03
CA ALA A 102 -33.33 2.02 -14.82
C ALA A 102 -31.82 1.88 -14.53
N PHE A 103 -31.06 2.97 -14.63
CA PHE A 103 -29.63 2.99 -14.29
C PHE A 103 -29.36 2.47 -12.87
N HIS A 104 -30.08 2.96 -11.85
CA HIS A 104 -29.91 2.49 -10.47
C HIS A 104 -30.22 0.98 -10.31
N SER A 105 -31.23 0.45 -11.01
CA SER A 105 -31.56 -0.98 -10.99
C SER A 105 -30.46 -1.85 -11.61
N LEU A 106 -29.89 -1.39 -12.73
CA LEU A 106 -28.87 -2.08 -13.50
C LEU A 106 -27.48 -1.97 -12.84
N ALA A 107 -27.14 -0.80 -12.30
CA ALA A 107 -25.92 -0.57 -11.54
C ALA A 107 -25.87 -1.46 -10.29
N LYS A 108 -26.99 -1.65 -9.57
CA LYS A 108 -27.07 -2.60 -8.45
C LYS A 108 -26.87 -4.05 -8.89
N LYS A 109 -27.36 -4.42 -10.07
CA LYS A 109 -27.25 -5.78 -10.63
C LYS A 109 -25.83 -6.13 -11.12
N TYR A 110 -25.15 -5.17 -11.76
CA TYR A 110 -23.83 -5.37 -12.35
C TYR A 110 -22.67 -4.72 -11.56
N HIS A 111 -22.91 -4.31 -10.31
CA HIS A 111 -21.90 -3.66 -9.46
C HIS A 111 -20.62 -4.50 -9.36
N PRO A 112 -19.41 -3.91 -9.49
CA PRO A 112 -18.15 -4.66 -9.44
C PRO A 112 -18.00 -5.46 -8.14
N ASP A 113 -18.40 -4.91 -6.98
CA ASP A 113 -18.28 -5.66 -5.71
C ASP A 113 -19.19 -6.89 -5.61
N ALA A 114 -20.32 -6.90 -6.32
CA ALA A 114 -21.20 -8.06 -6.38
C ALA A 114 -20.76 -9.09 -7.44
N ASN A 115 -19.90 -8.67 -8.39
CA ASN A 115 -19.56 -9.43 -9.60
C ASN A 115 -18.04 -9.56 -9.81
N LYS A 116 -17.24 -9.58 -8.74
CA LYS A 116 -15.76 -9.40 -8.76
C LYS A 116 -15.01 -10.26 -9.79
N ASN A 117 -15.50 -11.46 -10.08
CA ASN A 117 -14.84 -12.44 -10.96
C ASN A 117 -15.42 -12.50 -12.39
N ASN A 118 -16.35 -11.62 -12.78
CA ASN A 118 -17.02 -11.70 -14.09
C ASN A 118 -16.66 -10.50 -15.02
N PRO A 119 -15.79 -10.69 -16.03
CA PRO A 119 -15.41 -9.62 -16.95
C PRO A 119 -16.55 -9.17 -17.87
N SER A 120 -17.58 -9.99 -18.11
CA SER A 120 -18.77 -9.58 -18.87
C SER A 120 -19.64 -8.61 -18.05
N ALA A 121 -19.75 -8.82 -16.73
CA ALA A 121 -20.45 -7.89 -15.85
C ALA A 121 -19.75 -6.52 -15.80
N LYS A 122 -18.40 -6.50 -15.72
CA LYS A 122 -17.62 -5.26 -15.81
C LYS A 122 -17.87 -4.48 -17.11
N ARG A 123 -17.83 -5.15 -18.27
CA ARG A 123 -18.12 -4.51 -19.57
C ARG A 123 -19.55 -3.95 -19.61
N LYS A 124 -20.56 -4.74 -19.23
CA LYS A 124 -21.96 -4.28 -19.18
C LYS A 124 -22.13 -3.07 -18.25
N PHE A 125 -21.47 -3.06 -17.09
CA PHE A 125 -21.50 -1.91 -16.17
C PHE A 125 -20.89 -0.63 -16.80
N GLN A 126 -19.86 -0.76 -17.64
CA GLN A 126 -19.31 0.35 -18.42
C GLN A 126 -20.33 0.83 -19.46
N ASP A 127 -20.89 -0.07 -20.27
CA ASP A 127 -21.91 0.24 -21.30
C ASP A 127 -23.15 0.94 -20.69
N ILE A 128 -23.60 0.48 -19.52
CA ILE A 128 -24.74 1.04 -18.77
C ILE A 128 -24.42 2.43 -18.20
N ARG A 129 -23.16 2.68 -17.81
CA ARG A 129 -22.71 3.98 -17.32
C ARG A 129 -22.60 5.00 -18.46
N GLU A 130 -22.02 4.60 -19.59
CA GLU A 130 -21.90 5.38 -20.83
C GLU A 130 -23.29 5.85 -21.32
N ALA A 131 -24.25 4.91 -21.39
CA ALA A 131 -25.63 5.20 -21.76
C ALA A 131 -26.31 6.20 -20.80
N TYR A 132 -26.09 6.07 -19.48
CA TYR A 132 -26.65 6.99 -18.49
C TYR A 132 -25.99 8.38 -18.52
N GLU A 133 -24.67 8.47 -18.68
CA GLU A 133 -23.96 9.76 -18.74
C GLU A 133 -24.29 10.57 -20.00
N THR A 134 -24.72 9.91 -21.08
CA THR A 134 -25.28 10.54 -22.29
C THR A 134 -26.75 10.94 -22.09
N LEU A 135 -27.62 10.01 -21.69
CA LEU A 135 -29.07 10.24 -21.63
C LEU A 135 -29.55 11.06 -20.41
N ARG A 136 -28.69 11.26 -19.40
CA ARG A 136 -28.98 12.10 -18.22
C ARG A 136 -28.99 13.59 -18.55
N ASP A 137 -28.13 14.06 -19.45
CA ASP A 137 -28.02 15.48 -19.80
C ASP A 137 -28.92 15.79 -20.99
N SER A 138 -29.76 16.82 -20.89
CA SER A 138 -30.72 17.17 -21.95
C SER A 138 -30.05 17.64 -23.24
N LYS A 139 -28.84 18.21 -23.18
CA LYS A 139 -28.07 18.60 -24.36
C LYS A 139 -27.48 17.37 -25.06
N LYS A 140 -26.76 16.53 -24.30
CA LYS A 140 -26.16 15.29 -24.83
C LYS A 140 -27.20 14.32 -25.37
N ARG A 141 -28.36 14.22 -24.73
CA ARG A 141 -29.50 13.44 -25.24
C ARG A 141 -29.99 13.99 -26.58
N ALA A 142 -30.21 15.31 -26.69
CA ALA A 142 -30.62 15.91 -27.96
C ALA A 142 -29.58 15.76 -29.08
N GLU A 143 -28.28 15.86 -28.75
CA GLU A 143 -27.17 15.61 -29.69
C GLU A 143 -27.15 14.14 -30.17
N TYR A 144 -27.33 13.19 -29.25
CA TYR A 144 -27.45 11.76 -29.56
C TYR A 144 -28.68 11.45 -30.42
N ASP A 145 -29.85 11.98 -30.05
CA ASP A 145 -31.11 11.77 -30.79
C ASP A 145 -31.05 12.39 -32.21
N GLN A 146 -30.38 13.54 -32.37
CA GLN A 146 -30.10 14.14 -33.68
C GLN A 146 -29.12 13.30 -34.51
N MET A 147 -28.05 12.79 -33.90
CA MET A 147 -27.07 11.94 -34.59
C MET A 147 -27.71 10.62 -35.04
N ARG A 148 -28.55 10.01 -34.20
CA ARG A 148 -29.30 8.78 -34.48
C ARG A 148 -30.29 8.96 -35.62
N THR A 149 -31.04 10.07 -35.62
CA THR A 149 -31.94 10.42 -36.74
C THR A 149 -31.17 10.60 -38.05
N ARG A 150 -30.07 11.37 -38.05
CA ARG A 150 -29.21 11.58 -39.24
C ARG A 150 -28.46 10.32 -39.71
N GLY A 151 -28.37 9.29 -38.88
CA GLY A 151 -27.81 7.99 -39.24
C GLY A 151 -28.79 7.07 -39.98
N SER A 152 -30.06 7.48 -40.16
CA SER A 152 -31.12 6.65 -40.75
C SER A 152 -31.65 7.13 -42.12
N GLU A 153 -31.10 8.23 -42.65
CA GLU A 153 -31.36 8.66 -44.02
C GLU A 153 -30.27 8.08 -44.95
N ASP A 154 -30.66 7.26 -45.93
CA ASP A 154 -29.75 6.69 -46.93
C ASP A 154 -29.26 7.78 -47.89
N ILE A 155 -28.20 8.49 -47.50
CA ILE A 155 -27.48 9.41 -48.39
C ILE A 155 -26.39 8.62 -49.12
N GLU A 156 -26.59 8.41 -50.41
CA GLU A 156 -25.65 7.75 -51.32
C GLU A 156 -24.36 8.58 -51.46
N TYR A 157 -23.33 8.22 -50.69
CA TYR A 157 -21.97 8.77 -50.78
C TYR A 157 -20.95 7.66 -51.03
N ASP A 158 -19.88 8.03 -51.73
CA ASP A 158 -18.88 7.09 -52.24
C ASP A 158 -18.15 6.32 -51.12
N ARG A 159 -17.79 5.08 -51.43
CA ARG A 159 -17.61 4.00 -50.45
C ARG A 159 -16.36 4.13 -49.58
N ASP A 160 -15.39 4.95 -50.01
CA ASP A 160 -14.06 5.08 -49.40
C ASP A 160 -14.04 6.04 -48.20
N ASP A 161 -14.75 7.18 -48.28
CA ASP A 161 -14.64 8.24 -47.26
C ASP A 161 -15.56 8.00 -46.05
N ALA A 162 -16.64 7.22 -46.24
CA ALA A 162 -17.53 6.80 -45.16
C ALA A 162 -16.83 5.92 -44.11
N GLU A 163 -15.91 5.04 -44.52
CA GLU A 163 -15.12 4.23 -43.57
C GLU A 163 -14.07 5.07 -42.84
N ARG A 164 -13.50 6.08 -43.52
CA ARG A 164 -12.59 7.08 -42.93
C ARG A 164 -13.28 7.93 -41.86
N PHE A 165 -14.47 8.45 -42.16
CA PHE A 165 -15.26 9.25 -41.22
C PHE A 165 -15.75 8.40 -40.02
N ARG A 166 -16.17 7.15 -40.27
CA ARG A 166 -16.63 6.23 -39.23
C ARG A 166 -15.49 5.76 -38.31
N ASN A 167 -14.28 5.53 -38.84
CA ASN A 167 -13.09 5.27 -38.02
C ASN A 167 -12.60 6.51 -37.26
N ALA A 168 -12.69 7.71 -37.84
CA ALA A 168 -12.44 8.95 -37.11
C ALA A 168 -13.40 9.09 -35.92
N TYR A 169 -14.72 8.97 -36.12
CA TYR A 169 -15.70 9.10 -35.05
C TYR A 169 -15.52 8.07 -33.93
N ARG A 170 -15.28 6.80 -34.28
CA ARG A 170 -15.09 5.70 -33.32
C ARG A 170 -13.78 5.79 -32.53
N SER A 171 -12.77 6.49 -33.05
CA SER A 171 -11.51 6.74 -32.35
C SER A 171 -11.57 8.01 -31.50
N HIS A 172 -12.19 9.07 -32.02
CA HIS A 172 -12.22 10.36 -31.35
C HIS A 172 -13.24 10.45 -30.22
N PHE A 173 -14.41 9.79 -30.27
CA PHE A 173 -15.39 10.01 -29.19
C PHE A 173 -14.97 9.40 -27.83
N SER A 174 -14.20 8.31 -27.80
CA SER A 174 -13.58 7.83 -26.55
C SER A 174 -12.37 8.68 -26.16
N ASP A 175 -11.39 8.81 -27.06
CA ASP A 175 -10.09 9.34 -26.70
C ASP A 175 -10.09 10.87 -26.61
N SER A 176 -10.97 11.58 -27.32
CA SER A 176 -11.14 13.02 -27.13
C SER A 176 -12.03 13.35 -25.95
N PHE A 177 -13.01 12.52 -25.54
CA PHE A 177 -13.71 12.77 -24.27
C PHE A 177 -12.80 12.48 -23.07
N HIS A 178 -11.95 11.44 -23.14
CA HIS A 178 -10.89 11.24 -22.16
C HIS A 178 -9.84 12.35 -22.20
N LYS A 179 -9.28 12.71 -23.37
CA LYS A 179 -8.28 13.80 -23.45
C LYS A 179 -8.83 15.14 -23.00
N VAL A 180 -10.02 15.56 -23.40
CA VAL A 180 -10.60 16.83 -22.95
C VAL A 180 -10.89 16.81 -21.44
N PHE A 181 -11.27 15.67 -20.86
CA PHE A 181 -11.43 15.56 -19.41
C PHE A 181 -10.09 15.55 -18.65
N TYR A 182 -9.02 14.99 -19.23
CA TYR A 182 -7.65 15.12 -18.70
C TYR A 182 -7.13 16.55 -18.84
N GLU A 183 -7.14 17.11 -20.05
CA GLU A 183 -6.59 18.43 -20.39
C GLU A 183 -7.27 19.59 -19.65
N ILE A 184 -8.56 19.47 -19.31
CA ILE A 184 -9.29 20.45 -18.47
C ILE A 184 -8.98 20.27 -16.97
N PHE A 185 -8.58 19.08 -16.50
CA PHE A 185 -8.23 18.84 -15.08
C PHE A 185 -6.71 18.81 -14.80
N GLU A 186 -5.85 18.72 -15.83
CA GLU A 186 -4.38 18.78 -15.70
C GLU A 186 -3.82 20.21 -15.80
N GLU A 187 -4.59 21.21 -16.25
CA GLU A 187 -4.10 22.61 -16.31
C GLU A 187 -3.97 23.32 -14.93
N ALA A 188 -3.92 22.52 -13.86
CA ALA A 188 -3.46 22.90 -12.54
C ALA A 188 -2.62 21.80 -11.87
N THR A 189 -1.79 21.07 -12.62
CA THR A 189 -0.67 20.33 -12.02
C THR A 189 0.35 21.32 -11.43
N THR A 190 0.09 21.79 -10.20
CA THR A 190 1.13 22.33 -9.35
C THR A 190 2.26 21.31 -9.30
N GLN A 191 3.49 21.77 -9.52
CA GLN A 191 4.65 20.89 -9.55
C GLN A 191 4.99 20.49 -8.12
N PHE A 192 4.26 19.51 -7.60
CA PHE A 192 4.58 18.79 -6.39
C PHE A 192 5.94 18.11 -6.60
N SER A 193 6.92 18.53 -5.82
CA SER A 193 8.20 17.81 -5.75
C SER A 193 8.02 16.43 -5.11
N SER A 194 8.97 15.54 -5.35
CA SER A 194 8.89 14.15 -4.90
C SER A 194 8.74 14.06 -3.38
N ASN A 195 7.80 13.23 -2.93
CA ASN A 195 7.66 12.87 -1.53
C ASN A 195 8.93 12.16 -1.04
N ILE A 196 9.24 12.31 0.26
CA ILE A 196 10.34 11.61 0.93
C ILE A 196 9.75 10.59 1.89
N GLU A 197 10.29 9.37 1.89
CA GLU A 197 10.04 8.38 2.94
C GLU A 197 11.28 8.25 3.82
N VAL A 198 11.11 8.36 5.14
CA VAL A 198 12.18 8.19 6.14
C VAL A 198 11.77 7.13 7.14
N GLU A 199 12.72 6.32 7.60
CA GLU A 199 12.49 5.34 8.68
C GLU A 199 13.00 5.90 10.01
N MET A 200 12.19 5.79 11.07
CA MET A 200 12.57 6.22 12.42
C MET A 200 12.48 5.06 13.41
N SER A 201 13.57 4.82 14.15
CA SER A 201 13.59 3.94 15.31
C SER A 201 13.13 4.65 16.59
N LEU A 202 12.19 4.02 17.29
CA LEU A 202 11.72 4.42 18.63
C LEU A 202 12.01 3.32 19.63
N THR A 203 12.33 3.68 20.87
CA THR A 203 12.26 2.71 21.98
C THR A 203 10.79 2.46 22.35
N PHE A 204 10.48 1.26 22.84
CA PHE A 204 9.13 0.95 23.33
C PHE A 204 8.60 1.97 24.35
N SER A 205 9.46 2.44 25.26
CA SER A 205 9.11 3.45 26.27
C SER A 205 8.90 4.87 25.72
N GLU A 206 9.31 5.17 24.49
CA GLU A 206 8.94 6.41 23.79
C GLU A 206 7.61 6.22 23.06
N ALA A 207 7.49 5.16 22.27
CA ALA A 207 6.26 4.82 21.54
C ALA A 207 5.03 4.72 22.47
N ALA A 208 5.20 4.12 23.65
CA ALA A 208 4.14 3.96 24.64
C ALA A 208 3.63 5.28 25.27
N ARG A 209 4.48 6.31 25.37
CA ARG A 209 4.17 7.58 26.04
C ARG A 209 3.98 8.77 25.09
N GLY A 210 4.41 8.63 23.84
CA GLY A 210 4.55 9.73 22.89
C GLY A 210 5.79 10.58 23.20
N CYS A 211 6.35 11.22 22.18
CA CYS A 211 7.50 12.12 22.33
C CYS A 211 7.60 13.09 21.14
N THR A 212 8.33 14.19 21.32
CA THR A 212 8.75 15.04 20.18
C THR A 212 10.18 14.67 19.79
N LYS A 213 10.38 14.18 18.57
CA LYS A 213 11.72 13.95 18.01
C LYS A 213 12.02 14.95 16.90
N HIS A 214 13.30 15.20 16.70
CA HIS A 214 13.83 15.97 15.59
C HIS A 214 14.36 14.97 14.55
N VAL A 215 14.02 15.18 13.29
CA VAL A 215 14.33 14.25 12.19
C VAL A 215 15.16 15.01 11.17
N SER A 216 16.45 14.67 11.06
CA SER A 216 17.33 15.13 10.00
C SER A 216 17.36 14.09 8.87
N PHE A 217 17.25 14.55 7.63
CA PHE A 217 17.34 13.73 6.42
C PHE A 217 17.80 14.57 5.24
N ASP A 218 18.40 13.92 4.24
CA ASP A 218 18.84 14.58 3.01
C ASP A 218 17.63 14.87 2.11
N ALA A 219 17.57 16.09 1.59
CA ALA A 219 16.47 16.57 0.75
C ALA A 219 16.95 17.62 -0.26
N SER A 220 16.16 17.86 -1.30
CA SER A 220 16.21 19.13 -2.02
C SER A 220 15.67 20.25 -1.13
N VAL A 221 16.51 21.23 -0.80
CA VAL A 221 16.15 22.44 -0.04
C VAL A 221 16.13 23.66 -0.98
N PRO A 222 15.35 24.72 -0.68
CA PRO A 222 15.39 25.94 -1.49
C PRO A 222 16.79 26.55 -1.45
N CYS A 223 17.30 27.00 -2.59
CA CYS A 223 18.62 27.61 -2.68
C CYS A 223 18.63 29.01 -2.05
N ASP A 224 19.35 29.19 -0.94
CA ASP A 224 19.42 30.42 -0.15
C ASP A 224 19.73 31.68 -0.99
N HIS A 225 20.64 31.55 -1.95
CA HIS A 225 21.08 32.68 -2.79
C HIS A 225 19.98 33.23 -3.73
N CYS A 226 18.91 32.47 -3.97
CA CYS A 226 17.77 32.88 -4.79
C CYS A 226 16.39 32.65 -4.15
N ASN A 227 16.35 32.27 -2.86
CA ASN A 227 15.12 31.93 -2.14
C ASN A 227 14.15 31.02 -2.93
N GLY A 228 14.69 29.95 -3.55
CA GLY A 228 13.90 29.00 -4.35
C GLY A 228 13.58 29.40 -5.80
N GLN A 229 13.87 30.64 -6.21
CA GLN A 229 13.36 31.21 -7.47
C GLN A 229 14.13 30.78 -8.73
N GLY A 230 15.38 30.34 -8.60
CA GLY A 230 16.22 29.88 -9.72
C GLY A 230 16.94 30.98 -10.50
N TYR A 231 16.70 32.26 -10.21
CA TYR A 231 17.38 33.42 -10.79
C TYR A 231 17.89 34.36 -9.68
N PRO A 232 18.92 35.21 -9.91
CA PRO A 232 19.40 36.14 -8.90
C PRO A 232 18.33 37.18 -8.56
N LEU A 233 18.31 37.67 -7.31
CA LEU A 233 17.23 38.52 -6.80
C LEU A 233 17.08 39.85 -7.56
N ASP A 234 18.17 40.37 -8.13
CA ASP A 234 18.19 41.60 -8.95
C ASP A 234 17.80 41.39 -10.42
N ALA A 235 17.40 40.18 -10.82
CA ALA A 235 17.14 39.86 -12.23
C ALA A 235 15.91 40.61 -12.79
N ILE A 236 16.12 41.40 -13.86
CA ILE A 236 15.07 42.22 -14.46
C ILE A 236 14.14 41.37 -15.34
N PRO A 237 12.86 41.16 -14.96
CA PRO A 237 11.96 40.27 -15.70
C PRO A 237 11.40 40.97 -16.94
N LYS A 238 11.74 40.46 -18.13
CA LYS A 238 11.30 41.02 -19.41
C LYS A 238 9.96 40.41 -19.81
N VAL A 239 9.03 41.22 -20.32
CA VAL A 239 7.72 40.71 -20.79
C VAL A 239 7.94 39.66 -21.88
N CYS A 240 7.29 38.50 -21.77
CA CYS A 240 7.42 37.45 -22.77
C CYS A 240 6.87 37.95 -24.13
N PRO A 241 7.65 37.92 -25.22
CA PRO A 241 7.19 38.44 -26.52
C PRO A 241 6.05 37.59 -27.11
N THR A 242 6.07 36.28 -26.84
CA THR A 242 5.12 35.29 -27.39
C THR A 242 3.69 35.47 -26.85
N CYS A 243 3.53 35.71 -25.55
CA CYS A 243 2.23 35.90 -24.90
C CYS A 243 1.98 37.33 -24.39
N ARG A 244 2.90 38.26 -24.63
CA ARG A 244 2.79 39.69 -24.24
C ARG A 244 2.43 39.92 -22.76
N GLY A 245 2.84 39.00 -21.87
CA GLY A 245 2.57 39.06 -20.43
C GLY A 245 1.40 38.20 -19.92
N SER A 246 0.53 37.66 -20.78
CA SER A 246 -0.66 36.89 -20.35
C SER A 246 -0.39 35.49 -19.79
N GLY A 247 0.83 34.97 -19.91
CA GLY A 247 1.21 33.60 -19.54
C GLY A 247 0.68 32.48 -20.45
N ARG A 248 -0.38 32.73 -21.22
CA ARG A 248 -1.08 31.77 -22.08
C ARG A 248 -1.14 32.25 -23.53
N VAL A 249 -1.29 31.33 -24.48
CA VAL A 249 -1.48 31.64 -25.90
C VAL A 249 -2.81 31.02 -26.36
N THR A 250 -3.69 31.86 -26.89
CA THR A 250 -4.99 31.46 -27.43
C THR A 250 -4.94 31.40 -28.95
N ILE A 251 -5.23 30.23 -29.51
CA ILE A 251 -5.37 29.97 -30.95
C ILE A 251 -6.75 29.33 -31.12
N PRO A 252 -7.82 30.14 -31.34
CA PRO A 252 -9.20 29.67 -31.23
C PRO A 252 -9.49 28.41 -32.06
N PRO A 253 -10.18 27.40 -31.50
CA PRO A 253 -10.87 27.40 -30.20
C PRO A 253 -9.97 27.12 -28.97
N PHE A 254 -8.69 26.82 -29.16
CA PHE A 254 -7.81 26.32 -28.11
C PHE A 254 -7.09 27.43 -27.34
N THR A 255 -6.71 27.17 -26.09
CA THR A 255 -5.78 27.98 -25.30
C THR A 255 -4.82 27.05 -24.57
N SER A 256 -3.54 27.39 -24.56
CA SER A 256 -2.50 26.63 -23.88
C SER A 256 -1.56 27.54 -23.10
N THR A 257 -0.76 26.96 -22.19
CA THR A 257 0.31 27.70 -21.50
C THR A 257 1.41 28.12 -22.50
N CYS A 258 1.95 29.32 -22.33
CA CYS A 258 2.96 29.84 -23.25
C CYS A 258 4.29 29.08 -23.10
N ILE A 259 4.67 28.29 -24.10
CA ILE A 259 5.90 27.47 -24.10
C ILE A 259 7.18 28.27 -23.80
N THR A 260 7.22 29.56 -24.15
CA THR A 260 8.42 30.41 -23.99
C THR A 260 8.61 30.93 -22.56
N CYS A 261 7.56 30.99 -21.75
CA CYS A 261 7.63 31.44 -20.35
C CYS A 261 7.00 30.46 -19.34
N LYS A 262 6.57 29.27 -19.80
CA LYS A 262 5.96 28.20 -18.99
C LYS A 262 4.82 28.70 -18.07
N GLY A 263 4.01 29.65 -18.56
CA GLY A 263 2.89 30.23 -17.82
C GLY A 263 3.18 31.55 -17.08
N SER A 264 4.44 31.91 -16.81
CA SER A 264 4.77 33.06 -15.94
C SER A 264 4.49 34.45 -16.53
N GLY A 265 4.25 34.54 -17.84
CA GLY A 265 4.12 35.80 -18.58
C GLY A 265 5.43 36.59 -18.77
N ARG A 266 6.50 36.27 -18.04
CA ARG A 266 7.77 37.02 -18.02
C ARG A 266 8.97 36.09 -18.20
N ILE A 267 9.97 36.53 -18.93
CA ILE A 267 11.22 35.82 -19.16
C ILE A 267 12.33 36.55 -18.40
N ILE A 268 12.96 35.82 -17.49
CA ILE A 268 14.26 36.19 -16.91
C ILE A 268 15.32 35.39 -17.67
N LYS A 269 16.42 36.05 -18.07
CA LYS A 269 17.51 35.39 -18.81
C LYS A 269 18.62 34.85 -17.90
N ASP A 270 18.76 35.46 -16.74
CA ASP A 270 19.89 35.28 -15.85
C ASP A 270 19.55 34.18 -14.83
N SER A 271 20.34 33.10 -14.78
CA SER A 271 20.13 32.00 -13.84
C SER A 271 20.95 32.19 -12.56
N CYS A 272 20.45 31.67 -11.45
CA CYS A 272 21.17 31.65 -10.19
C CYS A 272 22.37 30.69 -10.32
N ILE A 273 23.58 31.20 -10.07
CA ILE A 273 24.84 30.48 -10.23
C ILE A 273 24.88 29.25 -9.30
N THR A 274 24.46 29.42 -8.05
CA THR A 274 24.55 28.40 -6.98
C THR A 274 23.70 27.15 -7.25
N CYS A 275 22.56 27.28 -7.94
CA CYS A 275 21.66 26.16 -8.25
C CYS A 275 21.51 25.91 -9.77
N GLY A 276 22.33 26.56 -10.60
CA GLY A 276 22.32 26.39 -12.06
C GLY A 276 20.98 26.74 -12.76
N GLY A 277 20.05 27.41 -12.07
CA GLY A 277 18.70 27.67 -12.55
C GLY A 277 17.59 26.78 -11.99
N SER A 278 17.89 25.78 -11.15
CA SER A 278 16.87 24.85 -10.61
C SER A 278 16.00 25.44 -9.50
N GLY A 279 16.52 26.44 -8.77
CA GLY A 279 15.93 26.97 -7.54
C GLY A 279 16.22 26.14 -6.28
N VAL A 280 16.72 24.91 -6.40
CA VAL A 280 16.94 23.97 -5.29
C VAL A 280 18.38 23.41 -5.26
N VAL A 281 18.85 23.07 -4.08
CA VAL A 281 20.15 22.40 -3.83
C VAL A 281 19.96 21.21 -2.91
N GLU A 282 20.88 20.26 -2.93
CA GLU A 282 20.89 19.14 -1.98
C GLU A 282 21.38 19.63 -0.60
N GLY A 283 20.70 19.22 0.47
CA GLY A 283 21.07 19.58 1.84
C GLY A 283 20.28 18.83 2.90
N VAL A 284 20.70 18.94 4.16
CA VAL A 284 20.00 18.31 5.29
C VAL A 284 18.82 19.17 5.72
N LYS A 285 17.61 18.60 5.70
CA LYS A 285 16.39 19.23 6.24
C LYS A 285 16.11 18.65 7.62
N GLU A 286 15.87 19.51 8.60
CA GLU A 286 15.48 19.11 9.96
C GLU A 286 13.99 19.41 10.19
N VAL A 287 13.23 18.42 10.66
CA VAL A 287 11.80 18.54 10.96
C VAL A 287 11.53 18.07 12.38
N LYS A 288 10.90 18.92 13.21
CA LYS A 288 10.41 18.54 14.54
C LYS A 288 9.03 17.89 14.42
N VAL A 289 8.90 16.65 14.89
CA VAL A 289 7.69 15.84 14.76
C VAL A 289 7.20 15.38 16.13
N THR A 290 5.91 15.60 16.39
CA THR A 290 5.22 15.13 17.60
C THR A 290 4.61 13.76 17.34
N ILE A 291 5.10 12.75 18.04
CA ILE A 291 4.68 11.35 17.92
C ILE A 291 3.63 11.08 18.99
N PRO A 292 2.40 10.65 18.62
CA PRO A 292 1.35 10.37 19.60
C PRO A 292 1.71 9.14 20.46
N ALA A 293 1.08 9.05 21.63
CA ALA A 293 1.27 7.90 22.51
C ALA A 293 0.53 6.66 21.97
N GLY A 294 1.16 5.48 22.08
CA GLY A 294 0.57 4.20 21.69
C GLY A 294 0.86 3.74 20.26
N VAL A 295 1.65 4.50 19.47
CA VAL A 295 2.09 4.11 18.11
C VAL A 295 2.73 2.72 18.07
N ASP A 296 2.59 2.04 16.94
CA ASP A 296 3.09 0.69 16.67
C ASP A 296 4.18 0.66 15.59
N SER A 297 4.82 -0.50 15.42
CA SER A 297 5.74 -0.74 14.31
C SER A 297 4.97 -0.84 12.99
N GLY A 298 5.34 0.00 12.01
CA GLY A 298 4.66 0.13 10.72
C GLY A 298 3.71 1.33 10.62
N ASP A 299 3.39 2.00 11.73
CA ASP A 299 2.67 3.27 11.69
C ASP A 299 3.46 4.31 10.87
N THR A 300 2.75 5.14 10.11
CA THR A 300 3.37 6.16 9.25
C THR A 300 2.84 7.55 9.62
N ILE A 301 3.71 8.44 10.06
CA ILE A 301 3.37 9.85 10.27
C ILE A 301 3.51 10.58 8.93
N HIS A 302 2.44 11.24 8.49
CA HIS A 302 2.47 12.17 7.36
C HIS A 302 2.77 13.59 7.85
N VAL A 303 3.76 14.24 7.24
CA VAL A 303 4.06 15.66 7.43
C VAL A 303 3.91 16.35 6.06
N PRO A 304 2.83 17.15 5.83
CA PRO A 304 2.66 17.90 4.60
C PRO A 304 3.79 18.93 4.44
N GLU A 305 4.23 19.15 3.20
CA GLU A 305 5.34 20.06 2.82
C GLU A 305 6.71 19.75 3.49
N GLY A 306 6.79 18.65 4.26
CA GLY A 306 7.99 18.18 4.94
C GLY A 306 9.03 17.55 4.00
N GLY A 307 8.65 17.13 2.78
CA GLY A 307 9.51 16.45 1.81
C GLY A 307 10.47 17.39 1.06
N ASN A 308 10.77 17.07 -0.19
CA ASN A 308 11.60 17.91 -1.04
C ASN A 308 10.97 19.30 -1.24
N ALA A 309 11.79 20.33 -1.42
CA ALA A 309 11.37 21.59 -1.98
C ALA A 309 11.15 21.45 -3.50
N ALA A 310 10.21 22.22 -4.04
CA ALA A 310 10.06 22.39 -5.48
C ALA A 310 10.75 23.68 -5.94
N GLY A 311 11.44 23.62 -7.08
CA GLY A 311 12.03 24.80 -7.71
C GLY A 311 10.98 25.77 -8.24
N SER A 312 11.39 27.03 -8.43
CA SER A 312 10.63 28.06 -9.15
C SER A 312 9.21 28.32 -8.63
N GLY A 313 8.98 28.12 -7.32
CA GLY A 313 7.69 28.38 -6.67
C GLY A 313 6.64 27.26 -6.79
N GLY A 314 7.05 26.03 -7.12
CA GLY A 314 6.20 24.85 -6.98
C GLY A 314 5.86 24.51 -5.51
N GLN A 315 4.99 23.53 -5.28
CA GLN A 315 4.63 23.10 -3.93
C GLN A 315 5.61 22.03 -3.39
N PRO A 316 6.09 22.14 -2.14
CA PRO A 316 6.94 21.10 -1.53
C PRO A 316 6.22 19.76 -1.42
N GLY A 317 6.99 18.67 -1.58
CA GLY A 317 6.50 17.30 -1.38
C GLY A 317 6.16 17.01 0.08
N SER A 318 5.46 15.90 0.31
CA SER A 318 5.21 15.40 1.68
C SER A 318 6.37 14.55 2.20
N LEU A 319 6.53 14.53 3.52
CA LEU A 319 7.39 13.59 4.23
C LEU A 319 6.53 12.51 4.88
N TYR A 320 6.92 11.25 4.72
CA TYR A 320 6.30 10.09 5.35
C TYR A 320 7.32 9.40 6.26
N ILE A 321 7.08 9.40 7.57
CA ILE A 321 7.97 8.80 8.56
C ILE A 321 7.40 7.45 8.98
N LYS A 322 8.04 6.37 8.55
CA LYS A 322 7.70 4.99 8.92
C LYS A 322 8.35 4.66 10.26
N ILE A 323 7.52 4.38 11.27
CA ILE A 323 7.96 4.05 12.62
C ILE A 323 8.36 2.59 12.69
N LYS A 324 9.53 2.31 13.29
CA LYS A 324 9.85 1.00 13.86
C LYS A 324 10.09 1.14 15.36
N VAL A 325 9.28 0.46 16.15
CA VAL A 325 9.45 0.37 17.60
C VAL A 325 10.38 -0.80 17.90
N ALA A 326 11.48 -0.54 18.58
CA ALA A 326 12.39 -1.57 19.08
C ALA A 326 11.72 -2.39 20.18
N GLU A 327 11.91 -3.71 20.13
CA GLU A 327 11.48 -4.65 21.16
C GLU A 327 12.09 -4.30 22.53
N ASP A 328 11.36 -4.60 23.61
CA ASP A 328 11.84 -4.40 24.98
C ASP A 328 11.93 -5.72 25.76
N SER A 329 12.85 -5.73 26.72
CA SER A 329 13.16 -6.87 27.59
C SER A 329 12.17 -7.06 28.76
N ILE A 330 11.36 -6.05 29.10
CA ILE A 330 10.43 -6.05 30.24
C ILE A 330 8.98 -6.14 29.76
N PHE A 331 8.64 -5.39 28.71
CA PHE A 331 7.29 -5.28 28.17
C PHE A 331 7.15 -5.96 26.79
N VAL A 332 6.28 -6.97 26.71
CA VAL A 332 5.85 -7.56 25.43
C VAL A 332 4.50 -6.97 25.04
N ARG A 333 4.39 -6.43 23.82
CA ARG A 333 3.17 -5.78 23.27
C ARG A 333 2.28 -6.80 22.55
N ASP A 334 0.98 -6.71 22.77
CA ASP A 334 -0.04 -7.40 21.98
C ASP A 334 -1.16 -6.40 21.62
N GLY A 335 -1.03 -5.79 20.44
CA GLY A 335 -1.83 -4.63 20.04
C GLY A 335 -1.66 -3.46 21.01
N ALA A 336 -2.66 -3.24 21.87
CA ALA A 336 -2.63 -2.18 22.88
C ALA A 336 -2.60 -2.69 24.33
N ASP A 337 -2.62 -4.01 24.53
CA ASP A 337 -2.44 -4.63 25.84
C ASP A 337 -0.95 -5.03 25.98
N ILE A 338 -0.44 -5.10 27.22
CA ILE A 338 0.99 -5.36 27.49
C ILE A 338 1.19 -6.49 28.49
N TYR A 339 2.20 -7.33 28.26
CA TYR A 339 2.57 -8.45 29.13
C TYR A 339 3.91 -8.16 29.82
N VAL A 340 3.97 -8.45 31.12
CA VAL A 340 5.18 -8.32 31.95
C VAL A 340 5.36 -9.57 32.80
N ASP A 341 6.56 -10.12 32.80
CA ASP A 341 6.94 -11.21 33.69
C ASP A 341 7.36 -10.68 35.07
N SER A 342 6.63 -11.09 36.12
CA SER A 342 6.95 -10.78 37.51
C SER A 342 7.51 -12.01 38.21
N ASN A 343 8.80 -11.97 38.54
CA ASN A 343 9.47 -13.02 39.29
C ASN A 343 9.08 -12.93 40.77
N ILE A 344 8.50 -13.99 41.32
CA ILE A 344 8.09 -14.11 42.73
C ILE A 344 8.75 -15.32 43.40
N SER A 345 8.96 -15.27 44.71
CA SER A 345 9.48 -16.43 45.43
C SER A 345 8.39 -17.51 45.62
N PHE A 346 8.82 -18.77 45.76
CA PHE A 346 7.95 -19.87 46.16
C PHE A 346 7.14 -19.58 47.44
N THR A 347 7.73 -18.90 48.42
CA THR A 347 7.04 -18.50 49.66
C THR A 347 5.97 -17.43 49.44
N GLN A 348 6.23 -16.46 48.56
CA GLN A 348 5.24 -15.43 48.17
C GLN A 348 4.08 -16.02 47.36
N ALA A 349 4.34 -17.02 46.51
CA ALA A 349 3.31 -17.69 45.73
C ALA A 349 2.29 -18.42 46.64
N ILE A 350 2.77 -19.13 47.66
CA ILE A 350 1.93 -19.85 48.62
C ILE A 350 1.22 -18.88 49.58
N LEU A 351 1.99 -18.06 50.31
CA LEU A 351 1.47 -17.26 51.43
C LEU A 351 0.75 -15.98 50.98
N GLY A 352 0.89 -15.61 49.71
CA GLY A 352 0.59 -14.27 49.20
C GLY A 352 1.63 -13.24 49.65
N GLY A 353 1.43 -11.98 49.27
CA GLY A 353 2.34 -10.91 49.66
C GLY A 353 2.19 -9.64 48.84
N LYS A 354 3.30 -8.91 48.67
CA LYS A 354 3.43 -7.79 47.74
C LYS A 354 4.67 -7.99 46.87
N VAL A 355 4.59 -7.56 45.62
CA VAL A 355 5.72 -7.46 44.68
C VAL A 355 5.67 -6.12 43.96
N GLU A 356 6.84 -5.57 43.60
CA GLU A 356 6.94 -4.38 42.78
C GLU A 356 6.97 -4.77 41.30
N VAL A 357 6.09 -4.17 40.49
CA VAL A 357 5.94 -4.48 39.06
C VAL A 357 6.15 -3.20 38.24
N PRO A 358 6.95 -3.23 37.16
CA PRO A 358 7.08 -2.08 36.25
C PRO A 358 5.80 -1.90 35.42
N THR A 359 5.39 -0.65 35.24
CA THR A 359 4.26 -0.22 34.39
C THR A 359 4.72 0.94 33.50
N LEU A 360 3.97 1.29 32.47
CA LEU A 360 4.30 2.41 31.57
C LEU A 360 4.41 3.78 32.28
N SER A 361 3.79 3.91 33.47
CA SER A 361 3.80 5.13 34.30
C SER A 361 4.86 5.10 35.41
N GLY A 362 5.71 4.06 35.48
CA GLY A 362 6.64 3.81 36.58
C GLY A 362 6.31 2.53 37.35
N LYS A 363 6.87 2.38 38.56
CA LYS A 363 6.71 1.15 39.35
C LYS A 363 5.43 1.17 40.20
N MET A 364 4.79 0.00 40.36
CA MET A 364 3.57 -0.17 41.16
C MET A 364 3.68 -1.36 42.12
N GLN A 365 3.24 -1.22 43.37
CA GLN A 365 3.11 -2.36 44.29
C GLN A 365 1.84 -3.17 43.97
N LEU A 366 2.03 -4.45 43.66
CA LEU A 366 0.99 -5.42 43.37
C LEU A 366 0.79 -6.37 44.55
N LYS A 367 -0.47 -6.62 44.95
CA LYS A 367 -0.79 -7.62 45.98
C LYS A 367 -0.91 -9.01 45.34
N ILE A 368 -0.07 -9.95 45.77
CA ILE A 368 -0.12 -11.35 45.34
C ILE A 368 -1.21 -12.05 46.17
N PRO A 369 -2.21 -12.72 45.56
CA PRO A 369 -3.16 -13.57 46.28
C PRO A 369 -2.46 -14.84 46.81
N LYS A 370 -3.14 -15.61 47.68
CA LYS A 370 -2.59 -16.87 48.21
C LYS A 370 -2.76 -18.01 47.21
N GLY A 371 -1.80 -18.93 47.14
CA GLY A 371 -1.85 -20.12 46.28
C GLY A 371 -1.66 -19.85 44.78
N VAL A 372 -0.90 -18.81 44.42
CA VAL A 372 -0.59 -18.47 43.01
C VAL A 372 0.20 -19.58 42.33
N GLN A 373 -0.22 -19.92 41.11
CA GLN A 373 0.45 -20.91 40.27
C GLN A 373 1.49 -20.27 39.33
N HIS A 374 2.50 -21.04 38.93
CA HIS A 374 3.46 -20.59 37.93
C HIS A 374 2.75 -20.31 36.59
N GLY A 375 3.06 -19.19 35.95
CA GLY A 375 2.45 -18.77 34.69
C GLY A 375 1.07 -18.12 34.84
N GLN A 376 0.52 -18.04 36.06
CA GLN A 376 -0.77 -17.39 36.31
C GLN A 376 -0.71 -15.90 35.94
N LEU A 377 -1.72 -15.43 35.21
CA LEU A 377 -1.90 -14.04 34.82
C LEU A 377 -2.76 -13.29 35.85
N LEU A 378 -2.38 -12.05 36.16
CA LEU A 378 -3.20 -11.08 36.88
C LEU A 378 -3.35 -9.81 36.03
N VAL A 379 -4.59 -9.32 35.89
CA VAL A 379 -4.92 -8.20 34.98
C VAL A 379 -4.99 -6.88 35.74
N LEU A 380 -4.14 -5.92 35.35
CA LEU A 380 -4.19 -4.53 35.76
C LEU A 380 -4.98 -3.73 34.70
N ARG A 381 -6.25 -3.47 35.01
CA ARG A 381 -7.16 -2.77 34.08
C ARG A 381 -6.72 -1.33 33.84
N GLY A 382 -6.73 -0.89 32.58
CA GLY A 382 -6.38 0.48 32.18
C GLY A 382 -4.91 0.85 32.42
N LYS A 383 -3.99 -0.12 32.36
CA LYS A 383 -2.53 0.06 32.53
C LYS A 383 -1.69 -0.33 31.31
N GLY A 384 -2.34 -0.74 30.22
CA GLY A 384 -1.73 -0.92 28.91
C GLY A 384 -1.63 0.39 28.12
N LEU A 385 -1.39 0.26 26.81
CA LEU A 385 -1.15 1.36 25.89
C LEU A 385 -2.44 2.15 25.61
N PRO A 386 -2.35 3.47 25.31
CA PRO A 386 -3.53 4.23 24.92
C PRO A 386 -4.13 3.73 23.60
N LYS A 387 -5.47 3.72 23.52
CA LYS A 387 -6.25 3.25 22.36
C LYS A 387 -6.89 4.45 21.67
N HIS A 388 -6.59 4.64 20.38
CA HIS A 388 -7.20 5.68 19.55
C HIS A 388 -8.62 5.26 19.13
N GLY A 389 -9.59 5.38 20.03
CA GLY A 389 -10.98 4.96 19.80
C GLY A 389 -12.00 5.55 20.78
N PHE A 390 -13.28 5.46 20.43
CA PHE A 390 -14.36 6.26 21.03
C PHE A 390 -14.82 5.84 22.44
N PHE A 391 -14.52 4.62 22.90
CA PHE A 391 -15.15 4.03 24.09
C PHE A 391 -14.18 3.48 25.16
N VAL A 392 -12.90 3.29 24.83
CA VAL A 392 -11.89 2.75 25.74
C VAL A 392 -10.58 3.47 25.45
N HIS A 393 -10.08 4.24 26.43
CA HIS A 393 -8.89 5.07 26.24
C HIS A 393 -7.55 4.33 26.42
N HIS A 394 -7.54 3.18 27.10
CA HIS A 394 -6.33 2.41 27.39
C HIS A 394 -6.57 0.89 27.30
N GLY A 395 -5.53 0.14 26.95
CA GLY A 395 -5.47 -1.30 27.15
C GLY A 395 -5.15 -1.71 28.58
N ASP A 396 -4.97 -3.01 28.76
CA ASP A 396 -4.69 -3.62 30.05
C ASP A 396 -3.24 -4.12 30.15
N GLN A 397 -2.72 -4.21 31.38
CA GLN A 397 -1.43 -4.84 31.65
C GLN A 397 -1.63 -6.22 32.30
N TYR A 398 -1.09 -7.26 31.67
CA TYR A 398 -1.11 -8.63 32.13
C TYR A 398 0.21 -8.96 32.83
N VAL A 399 0.15 -9.22 34.12
CA VAL A 399 1.31 -9.61 34.93
C VAL A 399 1.35 -11.13 35.02
N ARG A 400 2.37 -11.76 34.44
CA ARG A 400 2.59 -13.22 34.51
C ARG A 400 3.52 -13.54 35.67
N PHE A 401 3.05 -14.34 36.64
CA PHE A 401 3.87 -14.73 37.78
C PHE A 401 4.81 -15.89 37.43
N ARG A 402 6.12 -15.62 37.39
CA ARG A 402 7.16 -16.66 37.32
C ARG A 402 7.61 -16.99 38.73
N VAL A 403 7.30 -18.20 39.20
CA VAL A 403 7.74 -18.67 40.52
C VAL A 403 9.19 -19.15 40.42
N ASN A 404 10.11 -18.43 41.09
CA ASN A 404 11.51 -18.79 41.16
C ASN A 404 11.77 -19.70 42.37
N LEU A 405 12.42 -20.85 42.11
CA LEU A 405 12.88 -21.79 43.13
C LEU A 405 14.33 -21.46 43.52
N PRO A 406 14.67 -21.40 44.83
CA PRO A 406 16.02 -21.09 45.27
C PRO A 406 16.97 -22.29 45.00
N VAL A 407 18.01 -22.05 44.20
CA VAL A 407 18.96 -23.08 43.74
C VAL A 407 19.96 -23.48 44.83
N SER A 408 20.39 -22.51 45.66
CA SER A 408 21.17 -22.76 46.88
C SER A 408 20.30 -22.55 48.12
N LYS A 409 20.60 -23.29 49.20
CA LYS A 409 19.85 -23.25 50.46
C LYS A 409 20.81 -23.20 51.65
N HIS A 410 20.59 -22.28 52.59
CA HIS A 410 21.16 -22.42 53.93
C HIS A 410 20.47 -23.56 54.69
N CYS A 411 21.19 -24.19 55.63
CA CYS A 411 20.78 -25.45 56.27
C CYS A 411 19.35 -25.42 56.86
N HIS A 412 18.91 -24.28 57.41
CA HIS A 412 17.56 -24.13 57.97
C HIS A 412 16.42 -24.22 56.92
N GLN A 413 16.65 -23.76 55.68
CA GLN A 413 15.69 -23.95 54.58
C GLN A 413 15.56 -25.42 54.17
N HIS A 414 16.56 -26.27 54.47
CA HIS A 414 16.57 -27.66 54.04
C HIS A 414 15.44 -28.46 54.70
N TYR A 415 15.32 -28.37 56.04
CA TYR A 415 14.30 -29.07 56.82
C TYR A 415 12.87 -28.74 56.38
N VAL A 416 12.56 -27.45 56.14
CA VAL A 416 11.20 -27.02 55.75
C VAL A 416 10.83 -27.52 54.35
N CYS A 417 11.79 -27.61 53.43
CA CYS A 417 11.58 -28.26 52.14
C CYS A 417 11.45 -29.79 52.27
N HIS A 418 12.28 -30.44 53.10
CA HIS A 418 12.25 -31.89 53.27
C HIS A 418 10.94 -32.39 53.88
N MET A 419 10.39 -31.65 54.85
CA MET A 419 9.06 -31.92 55.43
C MET A 419 7.94 -31.80 54.39
N HIS A 420 8.02 -30.82 53.47
CA HIS A 420 7.04 -30.72 52.39
C HIS A 420 7.20 -31.84 51.35
N LEU A 421 8.42 -32.23 50.98
CA LEU A 421 8.65 -33.36 50.07
C LEU A 421 8.09 -34.67 50.65
N TYR A 422 8.35 -34.94 51.93
CA TYR A 422 7.72 -36.06 52.67
C TYR A 422 6.18 -36.00 52.67
N LEU A 423 5.59 -34.81 52.84
CA LEU A 423 4.14 -34.60 52.76
C LEU A 423 3.55 -34.79 51.35
N PHE A 424 4.38 -34.67 50.30
CA PHE A 424 4.00 -34.93 48.91
C PHE A 424 4.44 -36.32 48.39
N GLY A 425 5.08 -37.14 49.23
CA GLY A 425 5.48 -38.51 48.89
C GLY A 425 6.65 -38.63 47.91
N VAL A 426 7.62 -37.70 47.98
CA VAL A 426 8.85 -37.67 47.16
C VAL A 426 10.09 -37.77 48.03
#